data_AF-Q30QZ0-F1
#
_entry.id   AF-Q30QZ0-F1
#
_cell.length_a   1.000
_cell.length_b   1.000
_cell.length_c   1.000
_cell.angle_alpha   90.00
_cell.angle_beta   90.00
_cell.angle_gamma   90.00
#
_symmetry.space_group_name_H-M   'P 1'
#
loop_
_entity.id
_entity.type
_entity.pdbx_description
1 polymer ?
#
loop_
_entity_poly.entity_id
_entity_poly.type
_entity_poly.pdbx_seq_one_letter_code
_entity_poly.pdbx_strand_id
1 'polypeptide(L)'
;MLKIKKLLPLVAISLFLGCQDTPKDGPSKIHWDRDMCDRCVMVLSDRKNSVQLQHPTKGKVYKFDDIGCMVLWFDEEKIEFKDSAKIWITDVTDGKWIDARSAFYTSSNVTPMAFGFSAYAKKESIKEGEEILTYDEVIKKIK
;
A
#
# COMPACT_ATOMS: atom_id res chain seq x y z
N MET A 1 -12.20 46.28 -44.21
CA MET A 1 -12.71 46.19 -42.83
C MET A 1 -13.32 44.82 -42.63
N LEU A 2 -12.60 43.95 -41.92
CA LEU A 2 -12.84 42.51 -41.81
C LEU A 2 -13.88 42.23 -40.69
N LYS A 3 -15.09 41.76 -41.03
CA LYS A 3 -16.09 41.33 -40.04
C LYS A 3 -15.92 39.84 -39.75
N ILE A 4 -15.06 39.52 -38.79
CA ILE A 4 -14.93 38.17 -38.22
C ILE A 4 -16.24 37.85 -37.48
N LYS A 5 -17.10 37.02 -38.08
CA LYS A 5 -18.26 36.45 -37.40
C LYS A 5 -17.72 35.48 -36.34
N LYS A 6 -18.02 35.76 -35.07
CA LYS A 6 -17.61 34.94 -33.91
C LYS A 6 -18.18 33.53 -34.07
N LEU A 7 -17.35 32.60 -34.54
CA LEU A 7 -17.62 31.17 -34.42
C LEU A 7 -17.21 30.79 -32.99
N LEU A 8 -18.19 30.62 -32.10
CA LEU A 8 -17.96 30.12 -30.76
C LEU A 8 -17.74 28.60 -30.86
N PRO A 9 -16.54 28.05 -30.57
CA PRO A 9 -16.41 26.60 -30.50
C PRO A 9 -17.09 26.18 -29.19
N LEU A 10 -18.20 25.47 -29.31
CA LEU A 10 -18.81 24.77 -28.19
C LEU A 10 -17.83 23.67 -27.78
N VAL A 11 -16.90 23.99 -26.87
CA VAL A 11 -15.98 23.04 -26.26
C VAL A 11 -16.84 22.05 -25.49
N ALA A 12 -17.09 20.89 -26.11
CA ALA A 12 -17.69 19.74 -25.46
C ALA A 12 -16.71 19.28 -24.36
N ILE A 13 -16.95 19.74 -23.13
CA ILE A 13 -16.32 19.23 -21.93
C ILE A 13 -16.80 17.78 -21.78
N SER A 14 -16.03 16.85 -22.34
CA SER A 14 -16.15 15.43 -22.06
C SER A 14 -15.71 15.21 -20.61
N LEU A 15 -16.69 15.13 -19.71
CA LEU A 15 -16.49 14.72 -18.33
C LEU A 15 -16.05 13.25 -18.33
N PHE A 16 -14.74 13.01 -18.26
CA PHE A 16 -14.21 11.70 -17.94
C PHE A 16 -14.52 11.41 -16.47
N LEU A 17 -15.71 10.86 -16.21
CA LEU A 17 -16.03 10.26 -14.92
C LEU A 17 -15.29 8.93 -14.83
N GLY A 18 -14.04 8.99 -14.38
CA GLY A 18 -13.28 7.80 -13.99
C GLY A 18 -13.89 7.23 -12.71
N CYS A 19 -14.69 6.18 -12.84
CA CYS A 19 -15.15 5.41 -11.67
C CYS A 19 -13.98 4.54 -11.21
N GLN A 20 -13.37 4.91 -10.08
CA GLN A 20 -12.37 4.06 -9.44
C GLN A 20 -13.10 3.10 -8.51
N ASP A 21 -13.11 1.81 -8.86
CA ASP A 21 -13.68 0.77 -8.00
C ASP A 21 -12.85 0.65 -6.72
N THR A 22 -13.33 1.26 -5.63
CA THR A 22 -12.78 1.04 -4.29
C THR A 22 -13.51 -0.13 -3.64
N PRO A 23 -12.80 -1.22 -3.26
CA PRO A 23 -13.42 -2.32 -2.55
C PRO A 23 -14.02 -1.83 -1.24
N LYS A 24 -15.24 -2.28 -0.93
CA LYS A 24 -15.88 -2.00 0.35
C LYS A 24 -15.18 -2.70 1.51
N ASP A 25 -14.69 -3.92 1.26
CA ASP A 25 -13.95 -4.72 2.23
C ASP A 25 -12.79 -5.45 1.56
N GLY A 26 -11.67 -5.49 2.27
CA GLY A 26 -10.46 -6.18 1.86
C GLY A 26 -9.51 -5.37 0.97
N PRO A 27 -8.37 -5.96 0.62
CA PRO A 27 -7.36 -5.36 -0.24
C PRO A 27 -7.90 -5.17 -1.67
N SER A 28 -7.46 -4.10 -2.33
CA SER A 28 -7.73 -3.88 -3.75
C SER A 28 -6.87 -4.78 -4.63
N LYS A 29 -7.34 -5.03 -5.85
CA LYS A 29 -6.51 -5.66 -6.88
C LYS A 29 -5.29 -4.79 -7.17
N ILE A 30 -4.09 -5.37 -7.07
CA ILE A 30 -2.86 -4.77 -7.57
C ILE A 30 -2.66 -5.16 -9.04
N HIS A 31 -2.43 -4.18 -9.89
CA HIS A 31 -1.86 -4.39 -11.21
C HIS A 31 -0.36 -4.48 -11.04
N TRP A 32 0.11 -5.70 -10.77
CA TRP A 32 1.52 -5.96 -10.60
C TRP A 32 2.31 -5.46 -11.80
N ASP A 33 3.54 -4.99 -11.52
CA ASP A 33 4.46 -4.54 -12.55
C ASP A 33 3.93 -3.28 -13.31
N ARG A 34 2.98 -2.56 -12.69
CA ARG A 34 2.39 -1.31 -13.19
C ARG A 34 2.04 -0.32 -12.07
N ASP A 35 1.36 -0.79 -11.04
CA ASP A 35 1.00 0.06 -9.90
C ASP A 35 2.26 0.50 -9.16
N MET A 36 2.30 1.75 -8.71
CA MET A 36 3.46 2.32 -8.02
C MET A 36 3.22 2.40 -6.51
N CYS A 37 4.29 2.29 -5.74
CA CYS A 37 4.32 2.58 -4.32
C CYS A 37 4.05 4.07 -4.07
N ASP A 38 3.11 4.39 -3.17
CA ASP A 38 2.70 5.76 -2.82
C ASP A 38 3.80 6.57 -2.11
N ARG A 39 4.90 5.93 -1.70
CA ARG A 39 6.07 6.59 -1.10
C ARG A 39 7.25 6.70 -2.06
N CYS A 40 7.83 5.56 -2.45
CA CYS A 40 9.10 5.56 -3.21
C CYS A 40 8.90 5.67 -4.72
N VAL A 41 7.66 5.62 -5.20
CA VAL A 41 7.29 5.71 -6.63
C VAL A 41 7.93 4.60 -7.49
N MET A 42 8.42 3.53 -6.85
CA MET A 42 8.83 2.31 -7.54
C MET A 42 7.61 1.47 -7.92
N VAL A 43 7.79 0.63 -8.93
CA VAL A 43 6.75 -0.28 -9.42
C VAL A 43 6.64 -1.49 -8.50
N LEU A 44 5.42 -1.74 -8.01
CA LEU A 44 5.10 -2.88 -7.15
C LEU A 44 5.25 -4.19 -7.94
N SER A 45 6.33 -4.91 -7.64
CA SER A 45 6.69 -6.15 -8.32
C SER A 45 6.70 -7.35 -7.37
N ASP A 46 6.90 -7.11 -6.07
CA ASP A 46 6.98 -8.17 -5.06
C ASP A 46 5.61 -8.57 -4.52
N ARG A 47 5.33 -9.88 -4.49
CA ARG A 47 4.02 -10.44 -4.11
C ARG A 47 3.98 -10.95 -2.67
N LYS A 48 5.04 -10.74 -1.89
CA LYS A 48 5.31 -11.37 -0.60
C LYS A 48 5.65 -10.40 0.52
N ASN A 49 5.82 -9.11 0.23
CA ASN A 49 6.05 -8.05 1.20
C ASN A 49 5.18 -6.79 0.97
N SER A 50 4.41 -6.74 -0.12
CA SER A 50 3.59 -5.58 -0.47
C SER A 50 2.56 -5.26 0.61
N VAL A 51 2.30 -3.97 0.81
CA VAL A 51 1.35 -3.46 1.80
C VAL A 51 0.27 -2.64 1.12
N GLN A 52 -0.97 -2.77 1.60
CA GLN A 52 -2.07 -1.89 1.26
C GLN A 52 -2.65 -1.25 2.51
N LEU A 53 -3.00 0.02 2.38
CA LEU A 53 -3.64 0.79 3.42
C LEU A 53 -4.91 1.43 2.87
N GLN A 54 -6.05 1.14 3.49
CA GLN A 54 -7.32 1.76 3.14
C GLN A 54 -7.72 2.81 4.17
N HIS A 55 -8.01 4.01 3.67
CA HIS A 55 -8.58 5.09 4.48
C HIS A 55 -9.94 4.64 5.05
N PRO A 56 -10.17 4.81 6.37
CA PRO A 56 -11.33 4.22 7.06
C PRO A 56 -12.70 4.63 6.50
N THR A 57 -12.85 5.90 6.10
CA THR A 57 -14.13 6.44 5.62
C THR A 57 -14.16 6.74 4.12
N LYS A 58 -13.05 7.17 3.53
CA LYS A 58 -12.97 7.60 2.12
C LYS A 58 -12.82 6.43 1.15
N GLY A 59 -12.48 5.23 1.62
CA GLY A 59 -12.24 4.06 0.77
C GLY A 59 -10.98 4.15 -0.11
N LYS A 60 -10.27 5.29 -0.12
CA LYS A 60 -9.01 5.45 -0.84
C LYS A 60 -7.98 4.44 -0.35
N VAL A 61 -7.34 3.76 -1.29
CA VAL A 61 -6.31 2.74 -1.04
C VAL A 61 -4.95 3.28 -1.46
N TYR A 62 -4.00 3.14 -0.54
CA TYR A 62 -2.57 3.39 -0.73
C TYR A 62 -1.84 2.05 -0.78
N LYS A 63 -0.74 1.98 -1.51
CA LYS A 63 0.03 0.77 -1.80
C LYS A 63 1.51 1.04 -1.56
N PHE A 64 2.21 0.06 -0.99
CA PHE A 64 3.62 0.19 -0.66
C PHE A 64 4.40 -1.08 -1.00
N ASP A 65 5.65 -0.93 -1.43
CA ASP A 65 6.54 -2.05 -1.79
C ASP A 65 6.83 -2.96 -0.58
N ASP A 66 7.02 -2.37 0.58
CA ASP A 66 7.13 -3.08 1.85
C ASP A 66 6.62 -2.24 3.03
N ILE A 67 6.59 -2.86 4.21
CA ILE A 67 6.11 -2.21 5.43
C ILE A 67 6.95 -1.00 5.83
N GLY A 68 8.24 -0.98 5.50
CA GLY A 68 9.11 0.17 5.76
C GLY A 68 8.67 1.40 4.99
N CYS A 69 8.29 1.23 3.72
CA CYS A 69 7.68 2.31 2.96
C CYS A 69 6.41 2.85 3.60
N MET A 70 5.51 1.99 4.07
CA MET A 70 4.29 2.48 4.74
C MET A 70 4.62 3.27 6.01
N VAL A 71 5.52 2.76 6.86
CA VAL A 71 5.83 3.38 8.15
C VAL A 71 6.47 4.75 7.98
N LEU A 72 7.44 4.88 7.09
CA LEU A 72 8.08 6.17 6.86
C LEU A 72 7.12 7.15 6.15
N TRP A 73 6.22 6.66 5.29
CA TRP A 73 5.20 7.48 4.64
C TRP A 73 4.23 8.11 5.66
N PHE A 74 3.89 7.38 6.74
CA PHE A 74 3.07 7.96 7.81
C PHE A 74 3.68 9.22 8.42
N ASP A 75 5.01 9.25 8.56
CA ASP A 75 5.69 10.36 9.19
C ASP A 75 5.91 11.53 8.22
N GLU A 76 6.29 11.24 6.97
CA GLU A 76 6.50 12.25 5.93
C GLU A 76 5.21 12.98 5.56
N GLU A 77 4.12 12.24 5.34
CA GLU A 77 2.84 12.80 4.93
C GLU A 77 1.92 13.16 6.10
N LYS A 78 2.40 12.98 7.35
CA LYS A 78 1.66 13.30 8.59
C LYS A 78 0.27 12.67 8.60
N ILE A 79 0.24 11.35 8.49
CA ILE A 79 -0.99 10.59 8.31
C ILE A 79 -1.74 10.44 9.62
N GLU A 80 -2.69 11.35 9.86
CA GLU A 80 -3.52 11.38 11.08
C GLU A 80 -4.43 10.16 11.24
N PHE A 81 -4.80 9.48 10.15
CA PHE A 81 -5.72 8.34 10.18
C PHE A 81 -5.04 6.98 10.30
N LYS A 82 -3.71 6.93 10.50
CA LYS A 82 -2.91 5.70 10.52
C LYS A 82 -3.44 4.63 11.49
N ASP A 83 -3.91 5.04 12.67
CA ASP A 83 -4.37 4.13 13.73
C ASP A 83 -5.74 3.53 13.43
N SER A 84 -6.55 4.19 12.60
CA SER A 84 -7.89 3.75 12.21
C SER A 84 -7.95 3.13 10.81
N ALA A 85 -6.87 3.20 10.04
CA ALA A 85 -6.79 2.60 8.71
C ALA A 85 -6.90 1.08 8.76
N LYS A 86 -7.52 0.46 7.74
CA LYS A 86 -7.38 -0.98 7.51
C LYS A 86 -6.06 -1.22 6.78
N ILE A 87 -5.24 -2.14 7.27
CA ILE A 87 -3.90 -2.38 6.73
C ILE A 87 -3.75 -3.86 6.42
N TRP A 88 -3.39 -4.17 5.18
CA TRP A 88 -3.08 -5.51 4.74
C TRP A 88 -1.63 -5.61 4.29
N ILE A 89 -1.02 -6.74 4.56
CA ILE A 89 0.30 -7.10 4.05
C ILE A 89 0.20 -8.48 3.40
N THR A 90 0.98 -8.76 2.36
CA THR A 90 1.07 -10.10 1.79
C THR A 90 1.88 -11.01 2.71
N ASP A 91 1.37 -12.21 2.98
CA ASP A 91 2.10 -13.29 3.65
C ASP A 91 3.29 -13.73 2.78
N VAL A 92 4.48 -13.80 3.37
CA VAL A 92 5.71 -14.14 2.66
C VAL A 92 5.73 -15.60 2.16
N THR A 93 4.92 -16.48 2.75
CA THR A 93 4.83 -17.90 2.39
C THR A 93 4.14 -18.07 1.03
N ASP A 94 2.93 -17.52 0.87
CA ASP A 94 2.06 -17.77 -0.28
C ASP A 94 1.55 -16.52 -1.01
N GLY A 95 1.88 -15.32 -0.52
CA GLY A 95 1.52 -14.04 -1.11
C GLY A 95 0.06 -13.61 -0.86
N LYS A 96 -0.69 -14.30 0.01
CA LYS A 96 -2.06 -13.89 0.35
C LYS A 96 -2.07 -12.68 1.26
N TRP A 97 -3.05 -11.82 1.06
CA TRP A 97 -3.27 -10.69 1.96
C TRP A 97 -3.76 -11.14 3.33
N ILE A 98 -3.12 -10.61 4.36
CA ILE A 98 -3.44 -10.81 5.78
C ILE A 98 -3.53 -9.46 6.48
N ASP A 99 -4.21 -9.40 7.63
CA ASP A 99 -4.23 -8.19 8.47
C ASP A 99 -2.84 -7.96 9.05
N ALA A 100 -2.24 -6.82 8.70
CA ALA A 100 -0.89 -6.46 9.11
C ALA A 100 -0.76 -6.33 10.64
N ARG A 101 -1.80 -5.87 11.34
CA ARG A 101 -1.72 -5.68 12.79
C ARG A 101 -1.70 -6.99 13.57
N SER A 102 -2.30 -8.05 13.03
CA SER A 102 -2.32 -9.38 13.64
C SER A 102 -1.24 -10.34 13.12
N ALA A 103 -0.46 -9.93 12.12
CA ALA A 103 0.57 -10.77 11.53
C ALA A 103 1.78 -10.95 12.46
N PHE A 104 2.53 -12.02 12.23
CA PHE A 104 3.82 -12.25 12.84
C PHE A 104 4.91 -11.80 11.89
N TYR A 105 5.92 -11.12 12.38
CA TYR A 105 7.00 -10.59 11.55
C TYR A 105 8.33 -11.23 11.94
N THR A 106 9.19 -11.42 10.95
CA THR A 106 10.61 -11.70 11.20
C THR A 106 11.46 -10.59 10.61
N SER A 107 12.67 -10.45 11.12
CA SER A 107 13.65 -9.46 10.68
C SER A 107 14.72 -10.10 9.77
N SER A 108 15.62 -9.29 9.21
CA SER A 108 16.76 -9.76 8.39
C SER A 108 16.37 -10.48 7.08
N ASN A 109 15.15 -10.27 6.58
CA ASN A 109 14.71 -10.78 5.29
C ASN A 109 15.24 -9.91 4.14
N VAL A 110 15.15 -10.41 2.92
CA VAL A 110 15.32 -9.58 1.72
C VAL A 110 13.96 -9.01 1.36
N THR A 111 13.79 -7.69 1.52
CA THR A 111 12.58 -6.96 1.10
C THR A 111 12.92 -5.98 -0.02
N PRO A 112 11.94 -5.56 -0.86
CA PRO A 112 12.19 -4.67 -2.00
C PRO A 112 12.96 -3.39 -1.65
N MET A 113 12.70 -2.82 -0.45
CA MET A 113 13.35 -1.60 0.02
C MET A 113 14.33 -1.85 1.18
N ALA A 114 14.77 -3.10 1.35
CA ALA A 114 15.81 -3.52 2.30
C ALA A 114 15.54 -3.21 3.78
N PHE A 115 14.28 -3.02 4.20
CA PHE A 115 13.91 -2.90 5.62
C PHE A 115 13.96 -4.23 6.36
N GLY A 116 13.87 -5.35 5.64
CA GLY A 116 14.11 -6.68 6.18
C GLY A 116 12.98 -7.29 7.01
N PHE A 117 11.80 -6.67 7.02
CA PHE A 117 10.62 -7.19 7.72
C PHE A 117 9.66 -7.88 6.75
N SER A 118 9.40 -9.17 7.00
CA SER A 118 8.43 -9.97 6.25
C SER A 118 7.35 -10.53 7.18
N ALA A 119 6.12 -10.59 6.69
CA ALA A 119 4.95 -10.99 7.49
C ALA A 119 4.53 -12.43 7.22
N TYR A 120 4.03 -13.09 8.25
CA TYR A 120 3.51 -14.45 8.26
C TYR A 120 2.12 -14.46 8.89
N ALA A 121 1.17 -15.18 8.29
CA ALA A 121 -0.15 -15.40 8.88
C ALA A 121 -0.07 -16.27 10.15
N LYS A 122 0.90 -17.18 10.17
CA LYS A 122 1.00 -18.25 11.16
C LYS A 122 2.41 -18.31 11.73
N LYS A 123 2.50 -18.34 13.05
CA LYS A 123 3.77 -18.44 13.77
C LYS A 123 4.52 -19.72 13.41
N GLU A 124 3.81 -20.81 13.12
CA GLU A 124 4.37 -22.12 12.79
C GLU A 124 5.06 -22.16 11.42
N SER A 125 4.84 -21.13 10.59
CA SER A 125 5.52 -21.00 9.29
C SER A 125 6.88 -20.30 9.40
N ILE A 126 7.22 -19.79 10.58
CA ILE A 126 8.51 -19.15 10.86
C ILE A 126 9.52 -20.22 11.26
N LYS A 127 10.76 -20.12 10.77
CA LYS A 127 11.84 -21.06 11.10
C LYS A 127 12.21 -20.94 12.57
N GLU A 128 12.57 -22.08 13.16
CA GLU A 128 13.03 -22.12 14.55
C GLU A 128 14.27 -21.23 14.74
N GLY A 129 14.27 -20.45 15.82
CA GLY A 129 15.37 -19.55 16.16
C GLY A 129 15.29 -18.14 15.57
N GLU A 130 14.33 -17.85 14.68
CA GLU A 130 14.11 -16.48 14.21
C GLU A 130 13.43 -15.61 15.28
N GLU A 131 13.83 -14.33 15.35
CA GLU A 131 13.14 -13.32 16.15
C GLU A 131 11.74 -13.10 15.57
N ILE A 132 10.73 -13.20 16.43
CA ILE A 132 9.32 -12.98 16.06
C ILE A 132 8.87 -11.66 16.67
N LEU A 133 8.45 -10.75 15.80
CA LEU A 133 8.04 -9.40 16.12
C LEU A 133 6.54 -9.21 15.87
N THR A 134 5.95 -8.36 16.67
CA THR A 134 4.62 -7.79 16.46
C THR A 134 4.68 -6.60 15.50
N TYR A 135 3.52 -6.20 14.97
CA TYR A 135 3.38 -5.00 14.15
C TYR A 135 3.96 -3.74 14.82
N ASP A 136 3.66 -3.53 16.10
CA ASP A 136 4.12 -2.37 16.85
C ASP A 136 5.64 -2.37 17.06
N GLU A 137 6.23 -3.54 17.28
CA GLU A 137 7.69 -3.69 17.37
C GLU A 137 8.37 -3.39 16.04
N VAL A 138 7.79 -3.82 14.91
CA VAL A 138 8.29 -3.48 13.57
C VAL A 138 8.24 -1.98 13.33
N ILE A 139 7.11 -1.32 13.61
CA ILE A 139 7.02 0.15 13.48
C ILE A 139 8.10 0.83 14.31
N LYS A 140 8.29 0.38 15.55
CA LYS A 140 9.28 0.94 16.47
C LYS A 140 10.71 0.73 15.99
N LYS A 141 11.02 -0.37 15.30
CA LYS A 141 12.37 -0.66 14.77
C LYS A 141 12.69 0.11 13.47
N ILE A 142 11.66 0.53 12.72
CA ILE A 142 11.84 1.34 11.50
C ILE A 142 12.08 2.82 11.83
N LYS A 143 11.55 3.29 12.98
CA LYS A 143 11.72 4.65 13.51
C LYS A 143 12.98 4.78 14.36
#